data_AF-A0A1Z1LVL2-F1
#
_entry.id   AF-A0A1Z1LVL2-F1
#
_cell.length_a   1.000
_cell.length_b   1.000
_cell.length_c   1.000
_cell.angle_alpha   90.00
_cell.angle_beta   90.00
_cell.angle_gamma   90.00
#
_symmetry.space_group_name_H-M   'P 1'
#
loop_
_entity.id
_entity.type
_entity.pdbx_description
1 polymer ?
#
loop_
_entity_poly.entity_id
_entity_poly.type
_entity_poly.pdbx_seq_one_letter_code
_entity_poly.pdbx_strand_id
1 'polypeptide(L)'
;MSEDVIEYEKLIDKDSILSKNDLFNFYKKFNSDCEKFNHEVFCKNDLYNDVAKKNVKDILRKLMRNVNKLSEDNSEDYNNIDKGNYINKRCIYLKYWLYDIILANKIDESNISSLFDEWSHNKDKVTSNNLKCEIYKLSLSEIKDIKKLYDYFVFFDGYKFVKHIINEKIYNNRYLDYIKGAIDVYEKTEIECPERENTRGYCNEFNEYIKVYIDKTVLYSLKEKIMNEDIVTLMGKTYESKSALLKPLAKGVLEKRVKTKYFLKKTMKYNI
;
A
#
# COMPACT_ATOMS: atom_id res chain seq x y z
N MET A 1 -11.37 -7.55 -17.09
CA MET A 1 -10.44 -8.22 -16.16
C MET A 1 -9.78 -7.11 -15.35
N SER A 2 -10.06 -7.01 -14.06
CA SER A 2 -9.32 -6.12 -13.16
C SER A 2 -7.88 -6.64 -13.02
N GLU A 3 -6.89 -5.76 -13.05
CA GLU A 3 -5.52 -6.11 -12.64
C GLU A 3 -5.57 -6.57 -11.17
N ASP A 4 -5.01 -7.75 -10.87
CA ASP A 4 -5.00 -8.36 -9.53
C ASP A 4 -4.21 -7.52 -8.51
N VAL A 5 -3.20 -6.78 -8.98
CA VAL A 5 -2.45 -5.76 -8.25
C VAL A 5 -2.09 -4.64 -9.22
N ILE A 6 -2.12 -3.39 -8.76
CA ILE A 6 -1.77 -2.24 -9.59
C ILE A 6 -0.45 -1.63 -9.10
N GLU A 7 0.40 -1.31 -10.07
CA GLU A 7 1.69 -0.65 -9.87
C GLU A 7 1.50 0.70 -9.20
N TYR A 8 2.40 1.04 -8.26
CA TYR A 8 2.35 2.31 -7.54
C TYR A 8 2.29 3.53 -8.46
N GLU A 9 3.07 3.56 -9.54
CA GLU A 9 3.08 4.68 -10.49
C GLU A 9 1.70 4.91 -11.13
N LYS A 10 0.97 3.83 -11.46
CA LYS A 10 -0.40 3.90 -11.98
C LYS A 10 -1.41 4.32 -10.90
N LEU A 11 -1.15 3.95 -9.64
CA LEU A 11 -2.00 4.29 -8.49
C LEU A 11 -2.02 5.80 -8.23
N ILE A 12 -0.85 6.43 -8.34
CA ILE A 12 -0.68 7.87 -8.11
C ILE A 12 -0.84 8.72 -9.36
N ASP A 13 -0.86 8.11 -10.55
CA ASP A 13 -1.08 8.83 -11.80
C ASP A 13 -2.38 9.63 -11.72
N LYS A 14 -2.28 10.93 -12.01
CA LYS A 14 -3.37 11.93 -11.93
C LYS A 14 -3.88 12.24 -10.52
N ASP A 15 -3.22 11.78 -9.46
CA ASP A 15 -3.50 12.18 -8.08
C ASP A 15 -2.41 13.11 -7.54
N SER A 16 -2.68 14.42 -7.59
CA SER A 16 -1.72 15.45 -7.17
C SER A 16 -1.38 15.43 -5.68
N ILE A 17 -2.20 14.76 -4.86
CA ILE A 17 -1.98 14.62 -3.42
C ILE A 17 -1.01 13.46 -3.18
N LEU A 18 -1.28 12.31 -3.78
CA LEU A 18 -0.42 11.13 -3.65
C LEU A 18 0.96 11.32 -4.30
N SER A 19 1.05 12.13 -5.36
CA SER A 19 2.32 12.44 -6.05
C SER A 19 3.18 13.54 -5.39
N LYS A 20 2.83 13.96 -4.16
CA LYS A 20 3.58 15.00 -3.41
C LYS A 20 3.85 14.63 -1.95
N ASN A 21 3.56 13.40 -1.52
CA ASN A 21 3.80 12.96 -0.15
C ASN A 21 5.21 12.38 0.05
N ASP A 22 5.56 12.11 1.32
CA ASP A 22 6.87 11.58 1.68
C ASP A 22 7.10 10.19 1.06
N LEU A 23 6.07 9.34 1.04
CA LEU A 23 6.14 8.03 0.38
C LEU A 23 6.58 8.14 -1.09
N PHE A 24 6.04 9.09 -1.86
CA PHE A 24 6.42 9.29 -3.25
C PHE A 24 7.89 9.66 -3.40
N ASN A 25 8.37 10.57 -2.56
CA ASN A 25 9.76 11.00 -2.57
C ASN A 25 10.70 9.85 -2.17
N PHE A 26 10.34 9.07 -1.14
CA PHE A 26 11.08 7.88 -0.75
C PHE A 26 11.07 6.81 -1.85
N TYR A 27 9.92 6.52 -2.46
CA TYR A 27 9.82 5.54 -3.54
C TYR A 27 10.76 5.89 -4.70
N LYS A 28 10.77 7.16 -5.14
CA LYS A 28 11.73 7.64 -6.16
C LYS A 28 13.18 7.48 -5.73
N LYS A 29 13.49 7.81 -4.47
CA LYS A 29 14.84 7.67 -3.94
C LYS A 29 15.26 6.19 -3.89
N PHE A 30 14.40 5.31 -3.40
CA PHE A 30 14.63 3.88 -3.34
C PHE A 30 14.84 3.25 -4.72
N ASN A 31 14.12 3.73 -5.74
CA ASN A 31 14.24 3.21 -7.10
C ASN A 31 15.41 3.80 -7.89
N SER A 32 16.14 4.80 -7.34
CA SER A 32 17.23 5.46 -8.04
C SER A 32 18.33 4.48 -8.47
N ASP A 33 18.89 4.67 -9.65
CA ASP A 33 19.91 3.79 -10.20
C ASP A 33 21.21 3.81 -9.41
N CYS A 34 21.86 2.65 -9.31
CA CYS A 34 23.15 2.52 -8.64
C CYS A 34 24.30 3.25 -9.34
N GLU A 35 24.21 3.54 -10.65
CA GLU A 35 25.24 4.26 -11.41
C GLU A 35 25.46 5.71 -10.94
N LYS A 36 24.44 6.30 -10.31
CA LYS A 36 24.55 7.63 -9.68
C LYS A 36 25.39 7.61 -8.40
N PHE A 37 25.71 6.42 -7.90
CA PHE A 37 26.37 6.18 -6.63
C PHE A 37 27.58 5.24 -6.81
N ASN A 38 28.44 5.51 -7.80
CA ASN A 38 29.61 4.65 -8.11
C ASN A 38 30.58 4.42 -6.93
N HIS A 39 30.52 5.25 -5.89
CA HIS A 39 31.31 5.09 -4.65
C HIS A 39 30.61 4.25 -3.58
N GLU A 40 29.35 3.88 -3.79
CA GLU A 40 28.54 3.17 -2.80
C GLU A 40 28.78 1.66 -2.88
N VAL A 41 29.29 1.11 -1.78
CA VAL A 41 29.76 -0.29 -1.70
C VAL A 41 28.69 -1.26 -2.19
N PHE A 42 27.44 -1.12 -1.74
CA PHE A 42 26.34 -2.04 -2.07
C PHE A 42 25.80 -1.91 -3.50
N CYS A 43 26.26 -0.90 -4.23
CA CYS A 43 25.98 -0.71 -5.64
C CYS A 43 27.06 -1.31 -6.55
N LYS A 44 28.06 -2.03 -6.05
CA LYS A 44 29.05 -2.70 -6.90
C LYS A 44 28.50 -3.99 -7.52
N ASN A 45 28.89 -4.29 -8.77
CA ASN A 45 28.35 -5.41 -9.57
C ASN A 45 28.77 -6.79 -9.07
N ASP A 46 29.91 -6.89 -8.39
CA ASP A 46 30.59 -8.11 -7.96
C ASP A 46 30.02 -8.72 -6.67
N LEU A 47 29.27 -7.96 -5.87
CA LEU A 47 28.75 -8.40 -4.57
C LEU A 47 27.70 -9.51 -4.63
N TYR A 48 27.02 -9.68 -5.77
CA TYR A 48 25.87 -10.60 -5.91
C TYR A 48 25.98 -11.44 -7.19
N ASN A 49 27.17 -11.96 -7.47
CA ASN A 49 27.45 -12.72 -8.69
C ASN A 49 26.67 -14.03 -8.80
N ASP A 50 26.23 -14.58 -7.68
CA ASP A 50 25.46 -15.83 -7.63
C ASP A 50 23.99 -15.64 -8.06
N VAL A 51 23.51 -14.38 -8.16
CA VAL A 51 22.20 -14.05 -8.72
C VAL A 51 22.26 -14.02 -10.24
N ALA A 52 21.72 -15.07 -10.88
CA ALA A 52 21.78 -15.23 -12.33
C ALA A 52 20.97 -14.18 -13.12
N LYS A 53 19.82 -13.72 -12.59
CA LYS A 53 18.96 -12.77 -13.31
C LYS A 53 19.34 -11.31 -13.02
N LYS A 54 19.64 -10.56 -14.08
CA LYS A 54 20.06 -9.16 -14.02
C LYS A 54 19.07 -8.25 -13.28
N ASN A 55 17.76 -8.41 -13.51
CA ASN A 55 16.73 -7.60 -12.85
C ASN A 55 16.62 -7.89 -11.35
N VAL A 56 16.70 -9.16 -10.94
CA VAL A 56 16.75 -9.54 -9.51
C VAL A 56 17.97 -8.94 -8.83
N LYS A 57 19.12 -8.99 -9.51
CA LYS A 57 20.39 -8.42 -9.03
C LYS A 57 20.30 -6.90 -8.84
N ASP A 58 19.61 -6.19 -9.74
CA ASP A 58 19.37 -4.74 -9.60
C ASP A 58 18.48 -4.42 -8.38
N ILE A 59 17.40 -5.18 -8.19
CA ILE A 59 16.51 -5.01 -7.02
C ILE A 59 17.29 -5.24 -5.72
N LEU A 60 18.09 -6.31 -5.63
CA LEU A 60 18.87 -6.64 -4.44
C LEU A 60 19.91 -5.54 -4.12
N ARG A 61 20.60 -5.01 -5.13
CA ARG A 61 21.55 -3.89 -4.97
C ARG A 61 20.85 -2.65 -4.40
N LYS A 62 19.73 -2.26 -5.01
CA LYS A 62 18.92 -1.13 -4.55
C LYS A 62 18.43 -1.37 -3.12
N LEU A 63 17.96 -2.57 -2.80
CA LEU A 63 17.49 -2.93 -1.46
C LEU A 63 18.60 -2.78 -0.41
N MET A 64 19.76 -3.39 -0.63
CA MET A 64 20.89 -3.35 0.31
C MET A 64 21.43 -1.93 0.49
N ARG A 65 21.54 -1.18 -0.61
CA ARG A 65 21.84 0.25 -0.57
C ARG A 65 20.87 1.01 0.33
N ASN A 66 19.57 0.85 0.07
CA ASN A 66 18.53 1.58 0.78
C ASN A 66 18.53 1.22 2.27
N VAL A 67 18.68 -0.06 2.65
CA VAL A 67 18.74 -0.46 4.06
C VAL A 67 19.98 0.12 4.76
N ASN A 68 21.15 0.05 4.10
CA ASN A 68 22.35 0.69 4.64
C ASN A 68 22.14 2.18 4.89
N LYS A 69 21.59 2.89 3.90
CA LYS A 69 21.31 4.33 4.01
C LYS A 69 20.27 4.68 5.07
N LEU A 70 19.29 3.82 5.29
CA LEU A 70 18.31 4.02 6.37
C LEU A 70 18.88 3.71 7.76
N SER A 71 19.95 2.91 7.83
CA SER A 71 20.62 2.53 9.08
C SER A 71 21.71 3.53 9.53
N GLU A 72 22.04 4.51 8.68
CA GLU A 72 22.99 5.60 8.97
C GLU A 72 22.28 6.73 9.74
N ASP A 73 22.76 7.06 10.95
CA ASP A 73 22.16 8.09 11.83
C ASP A 73 22.06 9.49 11.15
N ASN A 74 22.92 9.78 10.17
CA ASN A 74 22.99 11.06 9.44
C ASN A 74 22.88 10.88 7.91
N SER A 75 21.94 10.06 7.46
CA SER A 75 21.62 9.95 6.04
C SER A 75 20.94 11.22 5.52
N GLU A 76 21.72 12.28 5.25
CA GLU A 76 21.24 13.62 4.86
C GLU A 76 20.23 13.56 3.72
N ASP A 77 20.49 12.73 2.72
CA ASP A 77 19.61 12.50 1.58
C ASP A 77 18.21 11.99 1.95
N TYR A 78 18.11 11.05 2.90
CA TYR A 78 16.84 10.47 3.33
C TYR A 78 16.18 11.33 4.41
N ASN A 79 16.99 11.94 5.28
CA ASN A 79 16.53 12.90 6.28
C ASN A 79 15.96 14.17 5.64
N ASN A 80 16.41 14.58 4.46
CA ASN A 80 15.83 15.72 3.74
C ASN A 80 14.39 15.47 3.26
N ILE A 81 13.96 14.21 3.13
CA ILE A 81 12.61 13.87 2.66
C ILE A 81 11.57 14.13 3.77
N ASP A 82 11.80 13.62 4.98
CA ASP A 82 10.88 13.70 6.12
C ASP A 82 11.38 14.59 7.28
N LYS A 83 12.47 15.32 7.04
CA LYS A 83 13.17 16.18 8.01
C LYS A 83 13.71 15.40 9.21
N GLY A 84 14.08 14.13 9.03
CA GLY A 84 14.58 13.26 10.09
C GLY A 84 13.49 12.73 11.03
N ASN A 85 12.22 12.98 10.71
CA ASN A 85 11.09 12.51 11.52
C ASN A 85 10.57 11.16 10.99
N TYR A 86 9.80 10.42 11.80
CA TYR A 86 9.09 9.21 11.34
C TYR A 86 9.97 8.07 10.80
N ILE A 87 11.15 7.84 11.38
CA ILE A 87 12.06 6.74 11.03
C ILE A 87 11.32 5.39 10.88
N ASN A 88 10.35 5.12 11.75
CA ASN A 88 9.52 3.90 11.72
C ASN A 88 8.73 3.74 10.39
N LYS A 89 8.29 4.84 9.77
CA LYS A 89 7.57 4.80 8.48
C LYS A 89 8.48 4.48 7.30
N ARG A 90 9.78 4.81 7.38
CA ARG A 90 10.73 4.56 6.28
C ARG A 90 10.84 3.07 5.96
N CYS A 91 10.77 2.21 6.98
CA CYS A 91 10.75 0.76 6.79
C CYS A 91 9.50 0.30 6.02
N ILE A 92 8.33 0.81 6.39
CA ILE A 92 7.05 0.55 5.70
C ILE A 92 7.15 0.98 4.23
N TYR A 93 7.68 2.17 3.95
CA TYR A 93 7.85 2.67 2.58
C TYR A 93 8.86 1.85 1.78
N LEU A 94 9.95 1.39 2.40
CA LEU A 94 10.93 0.52 1.74
C LEU A 94 10.32 -0.84 1.37
N LYS A 95 9.58 -1.45 2.31
CA LYS A 95 8.87 -2.72 2.09
C LYS A 95 7.84 -2.58 0.97
N TYR A 96 7.08 -1.49 0.99
CA TYR A 96 6.15 -1.17 -0.10
C TYR A 96 6.83 -1.08 -1.46
N TRP A 97 7.92 -0.31 -1.55
CA TRP A 97 8.72 -0.21 -2.77
C TRP A 97 9.24 -1.58 -3.25
N LEU A 98 9.77 -2.40 -2.34
CA LEU A 98 10.31 -3.72 -2.67
C LEU A 98 9.24 -4.61 -3.31
N TYR A 99 8.08 -4.73 -2.66
CA TYR A 99 6.98 -5.57 -3.14
C TYR A 99 6.38 -5.05 -4.44
N ASP A 100 6.23 -3.74 -4.58
CA ASP A 100 5.74 -3.13 -5.81
C ASP A 100 6.69 -3.38 -6.99
N ILE A 101 8.01 -3.20 -6.80
CA ILE A 101 9.02 -3.41 -7.84
C ILE A 101 9.14 -4.89 -8.23
N ILE A 102 9.03 -5.82 -7.28
CA ILE A 102 8.98 -7.27 -7.57
C ILE A 102 7.81 -7.58 -8.52
N LEU A 103 6.62 -7.04 -8.23
CA LEU A 103 5.42 -7.27 -9.04
C LEU A 103 5.50 -6.56 -10.40
N ALA A 104 5.95 -5.31 -10.43
CA ALA A 104 6.11 -4.51 -11.66
C ALA A 104 7.11 -5.16 -12.63
N ASN A 105 8.21 -5.72 -12.12
CA ASN A 105 9.19 -6.45 -12.92
C ASN A 105 8.81 -7.90 -13.23
N LYS A 106 7.63 -8.35 -12.77
CA LYS A 106 7.10 -9.71 -13.00
C LYS A 106 8.11 -10.78 -12.61
N ILE A 107 8.78 -10.62 -11.47
CA ILE A 107 9.71 -11.61 -10.95
C ILE A 107 8.92 -12.87 -10.59
N ASP A 108 9.38 -14.03 -11.06
CA ASP A 108 8.74 -15.32 -10.79
C ASP A 108 9.11 -15.86 -9.39
N GLU A 109 8.39 -16.90 -8.96
CA GLU A 109 8.52 -17.49 -7.62
C GLU A 109 9.96 -17.94 -7.29
N SER A 110 10.67 -18.58 -8.24
CA SER A 110 12.03 -19.08 -7.97
C SER A 110 13.01 -17.92 -7.78
N ASN A 111 12.86 -16.85 -8.56
CA ASN A 111 13.70 -15.66 -8.43
C ASN A 111 13.34 -14.81 -7.21
N ILE A 112 12.07 -14.81 -6.78
CA ILE A 112 11.66 -14.22 -5.51
C ILE A 112 12.32 -14.97 -4.35
N SER A 113 12.31 -16.32 -4.37
CA SER A 113 13.01 -17.11 -3.35
C SER A 113 14.49 -16.75 -3.32
N SER A 114 15.17 -16.75 -4.46
CA SER A 114 16.59 -16.38 -4.55
C SER A 114 16.85 -14.97 -4.02
N LEU A 115 15.98 -13.99 -4.31
CA LEU A 115 16.13 -12.63 -3.79
C LEU A 115 16.11 -12.60 -2.26
N PHE A 116 15.15 -13.27 -1.63
CA PHE A 116 15.04 -13.31 -0.17
C PHE A 116 16.14 -14.12 0.49
N ASP A 117 16.57 -15.22 -0.15
CA ASP A 117 17.67 -16.03 0.35
C ASP A 117 18.97 -15.20 0.35
N GLU A 118 19.28 -14.52 -0.75
CA GLU A 118 20.44 -13.62 -0.83
C GLU A 118 20.36 -12.45 0.13
N TRP A 119 19.19 -11.83 0.28
CA TRP A 119 18.96 -10.80 1.29
C TRP A 119 19.29 -11.34 2.69
N SER A 120 18.74 -12.49 3.06
CA SER A 120 18.95 -13.10 4.39
C SER A 120 20.43 -13.39 4.68
N HIS A 121 21.19 -13.87 3.69
CA HIS A 121 22.62 -14.14 3.84
C HIS A 121 23.47 -12.87 3.98
N ASN A 122 22.99 -11.72 3.51
CA ASN A 122 23.77 -10.50 3.40
C ASN A 122 23.27 -9.35 4.29
N LYS A 123 22.10 -9.47 4.94
CA LYS A 123 21.47 -8.37 5.70
C LYS A 123 22.36 -7.82 6.83
N ASP A 124 23.13 -8.68 7.49
CA ASP A 124 24.02 -8.28 8.59
C ASP A 124 25.18 -7.37 8.13
N LYS A 125 25.43 -7.30 6.82
CA LYS A 125 26.43 -6.39 6.23
C LYS A 125 25.93 -4.95 6.13
N VAL A 126 24.61 -4.72 6.20
CA VAL A 126 23.97 -3.41 5.96
C VAL A 126 23.14 -2.90 7.13
N THR A 127 22.72 -3.76 8.05
CA THR A 127 21.92 -3.35 9.21
C THR A 127 22.82 -2.96 10.38
N SER A 128 22.66 -1.73 10.88
CA SER A 128 23.16 -1.35 12.20
C SER A 128 22.14 -1.79 13.27
N ASN A 129 22.58 -1.96 14.51
CA ASN A 129 21.73 -2.39 15.64
C ASN A 129 20.51 -1.47 15.91
N ASN A 130 20.48 -0.26 15.31
CA ASN A 130 19.49 0.76 15.60
C ASN A 130 18.25 0.69 14.68
N LEU A 131 18.36 0.14 13.46
CA LEU A 131 17.22 0.05 12.53
C LEU A 131 16.61 -1.36 12.54
N LYS A 132 15.50 -1.53 13.27
CA LYS A 132 14.67 -2.74 13.21
C LYS A 132 13.77 -2.68 11.96
N CYS A 133 14.32 -3.04 10.81
CA CYS A 133 13.55 -3.25 9.57
C CYS A 133 13.81 -4.66 9.02
N GLU A 134 13.17 -5.64 9.63
CA GLU A 134 13.31 -7.04 9.23
C GLU A 134 12.50 -7.28 7.95
N ILE A 135 13.08 -7.92 6.94
CA ILE A 135 12.39 -8.24 5.69
C ILE A 135 12.19 -9.74 5.64
N TYR A 136 10.95 -10.17 5.83
CA TYR A 136 10.60 -11.57 5.82
C TYR A 136 10.48 -12.13 4.39
N LYS A 137 10.85 -13.40 4.23
CA LYS A 137 10.64 -14.15 3.00
C LYS A 137 9.14 -14.37 2.76
N LEU A 138 8.68 -13.99 1.56
CA LEU A 138 7.30 -14.13 1.11
C LEU A 138 7.26 -14.81 -0.28
N SER A 139 6.23 -15.61 -0.52
CA SER A 139 5.88 -16.12 -1.85
C SER A 139 5.25 -15.03 -2.73
N LEU A 140 5.17 -15.24 -4.04
CA LEU A 140 4.53 -14.30 -4.96
C LEU A 140 3.07 -14.00 -4.58
N SER A 141 2.32 -15.02 -4.15
CA SER A 141 0.93 -14.83 -3.68
C SER A 141 0.86 -13.99 -2.41
N GLU A 142 1.77 -14.24 -1.46
CA GLU A 142 1.82 -13.46 -0.21
C GLU A 142 2.23 -12.01 -0.48
N ILE A 143 3.17 -11.77 -1.41
CA ILE A 143 3.55 -10.41 -1.84
C ILE A 143 2.35 -9.66 -2.42
N LYS A 144 1.50 -10.31 -3.22
CA LYS A 144 0.28 -9.69 -3.76
C LYS A 144 -0.70 -9.30 -2.66
N ASP A 145 -0.93 -10.19 -1.70
CA ASP A 145 -1.83 -9.92 -0.57
C ASP A 145 -1.28 -8.79 0.30
N ILE A 146 -0.02 -8.87 0.70
CA ILE A 146 0.67 -7.82 1.46
C ILE A 146 0.66 -6.48 0.70
N LYS A 147 0.86 -6.47 -0.62
CA LYS A 147 0.81 -5.23 -1.42
C LYS A 147 -0.55 -4.55 -1.35
N LYS A 148 -1.67 -5.31 -1.39
CA LYS A 148 -3.02 -4.75 -1.21
C LYS A 148 -3.16 -4.06 0.15
N LEU A 149 -2.60 -4.65 1.21
CA LEU A 149 -2.58 -4.04 2.53
C LEU A 149 -1.71 -2.77 2.59
N TYR A 150 -0.53 -2.76 1.96
CA TYR A 150 0.28 -1.55 1.93
C TYR A 150 -0.33 -0.43 1.07
N ASP A 151 -1.08 -0.76 0.01
CA ASP A 151 -1.80 0.23 -0.78
C ASP A 151 -2.79 1.03 0.08
N TYR A 152 -3.36 0.43 1.14
CA TYR A 152 -4.15 1.16 2.13
C TYR A 152 -3.36 2.30 2.80
N PHE A 153 -2.08 2.08 3.13
CA PHE A 153 -1.23 3.11 3.73
C PHE A 153 -0.89 4.24 2.78
N VAL A 154 -0.78 3.99 1.47
CA VAL A 154 -0.58 5.04 0.45
C VAL A 154 -1.68 6.09 0.57
N PHE A 155 -2.93 5.64 0.67
CA PHE A 155 -4.08 6.53 0.82
C PHE A 155 -4.07 7.23 2.18
N PHE A 156 -3.85 6.47 3.26
CA PHE A 156 -3.85 7.02 4.60
C PHE A 156 -2.83 8.15 4.77
N ASP A 157 -1.61 7.94 4.28
CA ASP A 157 -0.51 8.89 4.39
C ASP A 157 -0.71 10.12 3.48
N GLY A 158 -1.22 9.91 2.25
CA GLY A 158 -1.50 11.00 1.32
C GLY A 158 -2.65 11.91 1.76
N TYR A 159 -3.76 11.34 2.23
CA TYR A 159 -4.98 12.09 2.57
C TYR A 159 -5.10 12.46 4.04
N LYS A 160 -4.13 12.06 4.86
CA LYS A 160 -4.01 12.30 6.31
C LYS A 160 -5.13 11.71 7.17
N PHE A 161 -6.30 11.40 6.62
CA PHE A 161 -7.37 10.62 7.25
C PHE A 161 -8.26 9.93 6.22
N VAL A 162 -8.65 8.69 6.55
CA VAL A 162 -9.65 7.90 5.81
C VAL A 162 -10.98 8.62 5.63
N LYS A 163 -11.38 9.49 6.56
CA LYS A 163 -12.62 10.27 6.43
C LYS A 163 -12.62 11.19 5.21
N HIS A 164 -11.47 11.70 4.79
CA HIS A 164 -11.34 12.49 3.55
C HIS A 164 -11.41 11.59 2.32
N ILE A 165 -10.77 10.42 2.37
CA ILE A 165 -10.86 9.40 1.32
C ILE A 165 -12.32 9.00 1.08
N ILE A 166 -13.06 8.79 2.18
CA ILE A 166 -14.48 8.46 2.15
C ILE A 166 -15.31 9.52 1.44
N ASN A 167 -15.09 10.79 1.79
CA ASN A 167 -15.96 11.87 1.32
C ASN A 167 -15.58 12.38 -0.08
N GLU A 168 -14.33 12.21 -0.51
CA GLU A 168 -13.79 12.83 -1.73
C GLU A 168 -13.43 11.82 -2.84
N LYS A 169 -13.17 10.54 -2.50
CA LYS A 169 -12.51 9.59 -3.40
C LYS A 169 -13.17 8.21 -3.54
N ILE A 170 -14.03 7.78 -2.62
CA ILE A 170 -14.75 6.51 -2.75
C ILE A 170 -15.56 6.43 -4.06
N TYR A 171 -16.07 7.56 -4.56
CA TYR A 171 -16.78 7.63 -5.84
C TYR A 171 -15.90 7.42 -7.08
N ASN A 172 -14.57 7.32 -6.91
CA ASN A 172 -13.70 6.84 -7.97
C ASN A 172 -13.58 5.32 -7.84
N ASN A 173 -14.24 4.60 -8.76
CA ASN A 173 -14.28 3.13 -8.80
C ASN A 173 -12.91 2.47 -8.62
N ARG A 174 -11.83 3.09 -9.14
CA ARG A 174 -10.49 2.54 -9.01
C ARG A 174 -10.05 2.48 -7.53
N TYR A 175 -10.29 3.55 -6.78
CA TYR A 175 -9.92 3.61 -5.36
C TYR A 175 -10.79 2.72 -4.49
N LEU A 176 -12.08 2.61 -4.84
CA LEU A 176 -13.01 1.70 -4.19
C LEU A 176 -12.53 0.24 -4.28
N ASP A 177 -12.12 -0.21 -5.47
CA ASP A 177 -11.68 -1.60 -5.68
C ASP A 177 -10.44 -1.95 -4.82
N TYR A 178 -9.49 -1.02 -4.66
CA TYR A 178 -8.34 -1.27 -3.77
C TYR A 178 -8.73 -1.33 -2.31
N ILE A 179 -9.59 -0.43 -1.86
CA ILE A 179 -10.01 -0.40 -0.47
C ILE A 179 -10.75 -1.71 -0.14
N LYS A 180 -11.62 -2.18 -1.04
CA LYS A 180 -12.27 -3.50 -0.92
C LYS A 180 -11.24 -4.63 -0.82
N GLY A 181 -10.28 -4.67 -1.74
CA GLY A 181 -9.22 -5.69 -1.73
C GLY A 181 -8.36 -5.68 -0.46
N ALA A 182 -8.03 -4.50 0.07
CA ALA A 182 -7.28 -4.38 1.32
C ALA A 182 -8.10 -4.87 2.52
N ILE A 183 -9.39 -4.54 2.59
CA ILE A 183 -10.30 -5.01 3.65
C ILE A 183 -10.40 -6.53 3.62
N ASP A 184 -10.65 -7.12 2.44
CA ASP A 184 -10.81 -8.57 2.28
C ASP A 184 -9.54 -9.32 2.72
N VAL A 185 -8.37 -8.85 2.29
CA VAL A 185 -7.08 -9.45 2.70
C VAL A 185 -6.85 -9.27 4.21
N TYR A 186 -7.20 -8.12 4.78
CA TYR A 186 -7.00 -7.87 6.21
C TYR A 186 -7.82 -8.84 7.06
N GLU A 187 -9.12 -9.00 6.76
CA GLU A 187 -10.01 -9.89 7.50
C GLU A 187 -9.56 -11.35 7.39
N LYS A 188 -9.20 -11.79 6.19
CA LYS A 188 -8.65 -13.14 5.96
C LYS A 188 -7.36 -13.35 6.77
N THR A 189 -6.43 -12.41 6.69
CA THR A 189 -5.11 -12.53 7.33
C THR A 189 -5.21 -12.49 8.85
N GLU A 190 -6.13 -11.69 9.40
CA GLU A 190 -6.39 -11.66 10.83
C GLU A 190 -6.83 -13.03 11.38
N ILE A 191 -7.59 -13.80 10.59
CA ILE A 191 -8.00 -15.17 10.94
C ILE A 191 -6.83 -16.16 10.79
N GLU A 192 -6.03 -16.03 9.72
CA GLU A 192 -4.94 -16.97 9.40
C GLU A 192 -3.66 -16.75 10.22
N CYS A 193 -3.47 -15.54 10.77
CA CYS A 193 -2.26 -15.12 11.49
C CYS A 193 -2.53 -14.71 12.95
N PRO A 194 -2.96 -15.63 13.83
CA PRO A 194 -3.14 -15.33 15.26
C PRO A 194 -1.81 -14.93 15.92
N GLU A 195 -1.87 -13.96 16.84
CA GLU A 195 -0.71 -13.21 17.37
C GLU A 195 0.40 -14.05 18.04
N ARG A 196 0.13 -15.30 18.41
CA ARG A 196 1.02 -16.09 19.29
C ARG A 196 1.48 -17.43 18.71
N GLU A 197 1.07 -17.78 17.49
CA GLU A 197 1.24 -19.15 17.00
C GLU A 197 1.93 -19.26 15.64
N ASN A 198 2.11 -18.17 14.90
CA ASN A 198 2.56 -18.24 13.51
C ASN A 198 3.91 -17.54 13.30
N THR A 199 4.96 -18.32 13.05
CA THR A 199 6.32 -17.84 12.73
C THR A 199 6.55 -17.62 11.24
N ARG A 200 5.52 -17.79 10.39
CA ARG A 200 5.65 -17.59 8.94
C ARG A 200 5.93 -16.12 8.63
N GLY A 201 6.78 -15.89 7.62
CA GLY A 201 7.14 -14.55 7.17
C GLY A 201 5.94 -13.66 6.85
N TYR A 202 4.90 -14.22 6.23
CA TYR A 202 3.65 -13.52 5.95
C TYR A 202 2.94 -12.99 7.20
N CYS A 203 2.85 -13.81 8.25
CA CYS A 203 2.19 -13.41 9.49
C CYS A 203 3.04 -12.45 10.31
N ASN A 204 4.38 -12.59 10.29
CA ASN A 204 5.26 -11.62 10.94
C ASN A 204 5.18 -10.27 10.23
N GLU A 205 5.16 -10.24 8.90
CA GLU A 205 4.97 -9.03 8.12
C GLU A 205 3.65 -8.33 8.49
N PHE A 206 2.56 -9.11 8.52
CA PHE A 206 1.26 -8.60 8.89
C PHE A 206 1.22 -8.07 10.34
N ASN A 207 1.63 -8.88 11.31
CA ASN A 207 1.48 -8.55 12.72
C ASN A 207 2.39 -7.40 13.17
N GLU A 208 3.62 -7.32 12.66
CA GLU A 208 4.61 -6.33 13.12
C GLU A 208 4.54 -5.01 12.33
N TYR A 209 4.24 -5.05 11.04
CA TYR A 209 4.38 -3.88 10.16
C TYR A 209 3.05 -3.36 9.61
N ILE A 210 1.97 -4.15 9.67
CA ILE A 210 0.68 -3.75 9.09
C ILE A 210 -0.37 -3.56 10.18
N LYS A 211 -0.68 -4.62 10.93
CA LYS A 211 -1.77 -4.65 11.91
C LYS A 211 -1.67 -3.54 12.95
N VAL A 212 -0.46 -3.25 13.42
CA VAL A 212 -0.19 -2.21 14.43
C VAL A 212 -0.46 -0.78 13.94
N TYR A 213 -0.50 -0.55 12.63
CA TYR A 213 -0.74 0.77 12.04
C TYR A 213 -2.14 0.90 11.41
N ILE A 214 -2.93 -0.17 11.36
CA ILE A 214 -4.31 -0.14 10.87
C ILE A 214 -5.28 0.05 12.04
N ASP A 215 -5.99 1.18 12.04
CA ASP A 215 -7.14 1.39 12.91
C ASP A 215 -8.34 0.58 12.40
N LYS A 216 -8.65 -0.52 13.10
CA LYS A 216 -9.78 -1.39 12.80
C LYS A 216 -11.12 -0.65 12.77
N THR A 217 -11.33 0.32 13.66
CA THR A 217 -12.61 1.05 13.73
C THR A 217 -12.84 1.83 12.44
N VAL A 218 -11.76 2.41 11.90
CA VAL A 218 -11.75 3.14 10.64
C VAL A 218 -11.92 2.18 9.46
N LEU A 219 -11.21 1.05 9.46
CA LEU A 219 -11.31 0.04 8.40
C LEU A 219 -12.73 -0.54 8.30
N TYR A 220 -13.36 -0.88 9.42
CA TYR A 220 -14.73 -1.40 9.41
C TYR A 220 -15.77 -0.32 9.07
N SER A 221 -15.52 0.94 9.46
CA SER A 221 -16.37 2.06 9.02
C SER A 221 -16.31 2.27 7.51
N LEU A 222 -15.15 2.05 6.88
CA LEU A 222 -15.01 2.04 5.42
C LEU A 222 -15.85 0.92 4.82
N LYS A 223 -15.69 -0.30 5.33
CA LYS A 223 -16.44 -1.48 4.86
C LYS A 223 -17.95 -1.23 4.88
N GLU A 224 -18.48 -0.72 5.99
CA GLU A 224 -19.90 -0.43 6.13
C GLU A 224 -20.39 0.59 5.08
N LYS A 225 -19.63 1.67 4.87
CA LYS A 225 -19.98 2.69 3.87
C LYS A 225 -19.97 2.13 2.46
N ILE A 226 -18.96 1.34 2.13
CA ILE A 226 -18.83 0.69 0.83
C ILE A 226 -20.02 -0.26 0.57
N MET A 227 -20.42 -1.06 1.56
CA MET A 227 -21.58 -1.95 1.44
C MET A 227 -22.88 -1.16 1.22
N ASN A 228 -23.05 -0.04 1.94
CA ASN A 228 -24.23 0.81 1.78
C ASN A 228 -24.31 1.44 0.38
N GLU A 229 -23.17 1.81 -0.21
CA GLU A 229 -23.11 2.31 -1.59
C GLU A 229 -23.37 1.23 -2.65
N ASP A 230 -22.85 0.02 -2.45
CA ASP A 230 -23.17 -1.12 -3.32
C ASP A 230 -24.68 -1.38 -3.31
N ILE A 231 -25.34 -1.32 -2.15
CA ILE A 231 -26.80 -1.45 -2.02
C ILE A 231 -27.52 -0.32 -2.77
N VAL A 232 -27.11 0.93 -2.60
CA VAL A 232 -27.72 2.09 -3.31
C VAL A 232 -27.54 1.94 -4.82
N THR A 233 -26.37 1.52 -5.28
CA THR A 233 -26.07 1.30 -6.71
C THR A 233 -26.91 0.15 -7.29
N LEU A 234 -27.01 -0.97 -6.55
CA LEU A 234 -27.86 -2.11 -6.93
C LEU A 234 -29.34 -1.72 -6.97
N MET A 235 -29.81 -0.95 -5.99
CA MET A 235 -31.16 -0.40 -5.99
C MET A 235 -31.37 0.52 -7.19
N GLY A 236 -30.47 1.46 -7.47
CA GLY A 236 -30.53 2.36 -8.62
C GLY A 236 -30.64 1.60 -9.95
N LYS A 237 -29.77 0.61 -10.17
CA LYS A 237 -29.83 -0.27 -11.35
C LYS A 237 -31.12 -1.08 -11.44
N THR A 238 -31.67 -1.51 -10.30
CA THR A 238 -32.94 -2.25 -10.23
C THR A 238 -34.13 -1.33 -10.54
N TYR A 239 -34.09 -0.08 -10.08
CA TYR A 239 -35.09 0.93 -10.41
C TYR A 239 -34.99 1.36 -11.88
N GLU A 240 -33.78 1.54 -12.42
CA GLU A 240 -33.56 1.85 -13.84
C GLU A 240 -34.04 0.70 -14.73
N SER A 241 -33.73 -0.56 -14.41
CA SER A 241 -34.20 -1.71 -15.19
C SER A 241 -35.73 -1.88 -15.10
N LYS A 242 -36.32 -1.66 -13.92
CA LYS A 242 -37.79 -1.63 -13.77
C LYS A 242 -38.41 -0.45 -14.52
N SER A 243 -37.78 0.73 -14.55
CA SER A 243 -38.27 1.89 -15.32
C SER A 243 -38.15 1.67 -16.84
N ALA A 244 -37.13 0.95 -17.30
CA ALA A 244 -36.93 0.58 -18.69
C ALA A 244 -37.97 -0.47 -19.15
N LEU A 245 -38.38 -1.37 -18.24
CA LEU A 245 -39.48 -2.32 -18.44
C LEU A 245 -40.87 -1.67 -18.31
N LEU A 246 -40.98 -0.54 -17.61
CA LEU A 246 -42.23 0.20 -17.37
C LEU A 246 -42.42 1.40 -18.33
N LYS A 247 -41.82 1.40 -19.51
CA LYS A 247 -42.25 2.33 -20.58
C LYS A 247 -43.45 1.75 -21.35
N PRO A 248 -44.68 2.11 -20.96
CA PRO A 248 -45.69 2.49 -21.93
C PRO A 248 -45.79 4.02 -22.04
N LEU A 249 -46.21 4.43 -23.22
CA LEU A 249 -46.48 5.78 -23.66
C LEU A 249 -47.60 6.42 -22.81
N ALA A 250 -47.28 7.37 -21.91
CA ALA A 250 -48.28 8.34 -21.42
C ALA A 250 -47.65 9.59 -20.81
N LYS A 251 -48.02 10.74 -21.38
CA LYS A 251 -47.84 12.09 -20.84
C LYS A 251 -48.60 12.26 -19.51
N GLY A 252 -47.96 12.94 -18.57
CA GLY A 252 -48.63 13.90 -17.68
C GLY A 252 -48.73 13.51 -16.20
N VAL A 253 -48.54 14.55 -15.39
CA VAL A 253 -48.94 14.74 -13.97
C VAL A 253 -47.83 14.64 -12.91
N LEU A 254 -47.91 15.62 -12.01
CA LEU A 254 -47.00 16.16 -11.01
C LEU A 254 -46.79 15.33 -9.74
N GLU A 255 -45.84 15.85 -8.93
CA GLU A 255 -45.60 15.67 -7.47
C GLU A 255 -44.53 14.62 -7.11
N LYS A 256 -43.61 14.83 -6.14
CA LYS A 256 -43.43 15.82 -5.07
C LYS A 256 -41.94 15.77 -4.66
N ARG A 257 -41.28 16.91 -4.43
CA ARG A 257 -39.91 16.96 -3.87
C ARG A 257 -39.95 16.64 -2.38
N VAL A 258 -39.33 15.53 -1.96
CA VAL A 258 -38.97 15.29 -0.55
C VAL A 258 -37.60 15.90 -0.30
N LYS A 259 -37.55 16.95 0.54
CA LYS A 259 -36.31 17.49 1.12
C LYS A 259 -35.97 16.64 2.34
N THR A 260 -34.86 15.91 2.31
CA THR A 260 -34.31 15.30 3.53
C THR A 260 -33.12 16.13 4.00
N LYS A 261 -33.36 16.93 5.04
CA LYS A 261 -32.37 17.62 5.87
C LYS A 261 -31.77 16.57 6.81
N TYR A 262 -30.45 16.35 6.79
CA TYR A 262 -29.75 15.72 7.90
C TYR A 262 -28.80 16.72 8.56
N PHE A 263 -29.11 17.02 9.82
CA PHE A 263 -28.22 17.61 10.82
C PHE A 263 -27.22 16.55 11.28
N LEU A 264 -25.96 16.93 11.53
CA LEU A 264 -25.42 16.96 12.90
C LEU A 264 -24.01 17.59 12.97
N LYS A 265 -23.93 18.52 13.91
CA LYS A 265 -22.81 19.33 14.36
C LYS A 265 -22.14 18.61 15.53
N LYS A 266 -20.84 18.31 15.43
CA LYS A 266 -19.91 18.29 16.59
C LYS A 266 -18.46 18.13 16.13
N THR A 267 -17.70 19.21 16.27
CA THR A 267 -16.24 19.24 16.33
C THR A 267 -15.77 18.60 17.64
N MET A 268 -14.81 17.67 17.56
CA MET A 268 -14.00 17.24 18.71
C MET A 268 -12.56 17.71 18.49
N LYS A 269 -12.07 18.53 19.43
CA LYS A 269 -10.67 18.95 19.57
C LYS A 269 -9.87 17.78 20.15
N TYR A 270 -8.62 17.62 19.73
CA TYR A 270 -7.61 16.93 20.53
C TYR A 270 -6.49 17.92 20.87
N ASN A 271 -6.15 17.91 22.16
CA ASN A 271 -5.03 18.65 22.73
C ASN A 271 -3.71 17.98 22.33
N ILE A 272 -2.70 18.85 22.25
CA ILE A 272 -1.27 18.62 21.96
C ILE A 272 -0.69 17.51 22.82
#